data_AF-A0A644X8M8-F1
#
_entry.id   AF-A0A644X8M8-F1
#
_cell.length_a   1.000
_cell.length_b   1.000
_cell.length_c   1.000
_cell.angle_alpha   90.00
_cell.angle_beta   90.00
_cell.angle_gamma   90.00
#
_symmetry.space_group_name_H-M   'P 1'
#
loop_
_entity.id
_entity.type
_entity.pdbx_description
1 polymer ?
#
loop_
_entity_poly.entity_id
_entity_poly.type
_entity_poly.pdbx_seq_one_letter_code
_entity_poly.pdbx_strand_id
1 'polypeptide(L)'
;MILPMILVLIASGIASVYILWQLRVMFKTLIGGNPFVLKNVTCLRKMAVASMLISIIFCIKSLFWFTISTVVIILIFVIACLFCLTLKDLFKQAVYYKDENDLTV
;
A
#
# COMPACT_ATOMS: atom_id res chain seq x y z
N MET A 1 15.42 21.88 -15.91
CA MET A 1 14.79 22.06 -14.57
C MET A 1 13.45 21.31 -14.42
N ILE A 2 12.63 21.19 -15.47
CA ILE A 2 11.26 20.61 -15.38
C ILE A 2 11.24 19.07 -15.50
N LEU A 3 12.14 18.51 -16.32
CA LEU A 3 12.22 17.06 -16.59
C LEU A 3 12.25 16.15 -15.34
N PRO A 4 13.09 16.39 -14.30
CA PRO A 4 13.13 15.53 -13.12
C PRO A 4 11.83 15.56 -12.30
N MET A 5 11.12 16.69 -12.28
CA MET A 5 9.83 16.78 -11.58
C MET A 5 8.74 15.97 -12.28
N ILE A 6 8.70 16.01 -13.61
CA ILE A 6 7.74 15.22 -14.40
C ILE A 6 7.96 13.73 -14.15
N LEU A 7 9.21 13.27 -14.14
CA LEU A 7 9.53 11.86 -13.89
C LEU A 7 9.07 11.40 -12.50
N VAL A 8 9.30 12.20 -11.46
CA VAL A 8 8.84 11.91 -10.10
C VAL A 8 7.31 11.86 -10.03
N LEU A 9 6.62 12.79 -10.69
CA LEU A 9 5.16 12.84 -10.69
C LEU A 9 4.54 11.65 -11.45
N ILE A 10 5.09 11.28 -12.61
CA ILE A 10 4.63 10.12 -13.37
C ILE A 10 4.89 8.83 -12.60
N ALA A 11 6.10 8.64 -12.05
CA ALA A 11 6.44 7.45 -11.28
C ALA A 11 5.53 7.27 -10.06
N SER A 12 5.31 8.35 -9.29
CA SER A 12 4.39 8.33 -8.14
C SER A 12 2.92 8.16 -8.54
N GLY A 13 2.49 8.72 -9.67
CA GLY A 13 1.16 8.53 -10.22
C GLY A 13 0.89 7.06 -10.59
N ILE A 14 1.82 6.42 -11.29
CA ILE A 14 1.73 4.98 -11.63
C ILE A 14 1.66 4.12 -10.37
N ALA A 15 2.52 4.40 -9.37
CA ALA A 15 2.50 3.70 -8.10
C ALA A 15 1.16 3.88 -7.34
N SER A 16 0.57 5.08 -7.41
CA SER A 16 -0.72 5.38 -6.78
C SER A 16 -1.88 4.65 -7.45
N VAL A 17 -1.90 4.60 -8.79
CA VAL A 17 -2.88 3.81 -9.55
C VAL A 17 -2.73 2.32 -9.22
N TYR A 18 -1.51 1.83 -9.05
CA TYR A 18 -1.27 0.45 -8.63
C TYR A 18 -1.83 0.16 -7.22
N ILE A 19 -1.69 1.09 -6.26
CA ILE A 19 -2.31 0.97 -4.93
C ILE A 19 -3.84 0.86 -5.06
N LEU A 20 -4.46 1.74 -5.86
CA LEU A 20 -5.91 1.71 -6.11
C LEU A 20 -6.36 0.39 -6.76
N TRP A 21 -5.55 -0.16 -7.67
CA TRP A 21 -5.84 -1.46 -8.28
C TRP A 21 -5.82 -2.59 -7.25
N GLN A 22 -4.81 -2.64 -6.37
CA GLN A 22 -4.77 -3.64 -5.30
C GLN A 22 -5.97 -3.51 -4.35
N LEU A 23 -6.37 -2.28 -4.03
CA LEU A 23 -7.56 -2.01 -3.24
C LEU A 23 -8.83 -2.52 -3.94
N ARG A 24 -8.98 -2.30 -5.25
CA ARG A 24 -10.10 -2.83 -6.05
C ARG A 24 -10.14 -4.36 -6.03
N VAL A 25 -8.98 -5.03 -6.07
CA VAL A 25 -8.91 -6.49 -5.97
C VAL A 25 -9.41 -6.98 -4.61
N MET A 26 -9.08 -6.29 -3.53
CA MET A 26 -9.59 -6.60 -2.18
C MET A 26 -11.09 -6.33 -2.05
N PHE A 27 -11.61 -5.24 -2.62
CA PHE A 27 -13.05 -4.99 -2.62
C PHE A 27 -13.83 -6.08 -3.35
N LYS A 28 -13.27 -6.64 -4.43
CA LYS A 28 -13.93 -7.74 -5.16
C LYS A 28 -14.12 -8.98 -4.29
N THR A 29 -13.15 -9.32 -3.42
CA THR A 29 -13.26 -10.47 -2.51
C THR A 29 -14.17 -10.18 -1.31
N LEU A 30 -14.22 -8.94 -0.85
CA LEU A 30 -15.19 -8.47 0.15
C LEU A 30 -16.64 -8.62 -0.34
N ILE A 31 -16.94 -8.14 -1.56
CA ILE A 31 -18.28 -8.24 -2.15
C ILE A 31 -18.65 -9.70 -2.45
N GLY A 32 -17.66 -10.54 -2.76
CA GLY A 32 -17.84 -11.99 -2.96
C GLY A 32 -18.01 -12.81 -1.67
N GLY A 33 -18.19 -12.17 -0.52
CA GLY A 33 -18.45 -12.84 0.77
C GLY A 33 -17.24 -13.52 1.41
N ASN A 34 -16.04 -13.38 0.83
CA ASN A 34 -14.81 -14.01 1.33
C ASN A 34 -13.69 -12.98 1.53
N PRO A 35 -13.83 -12.08 2.53
CA PRO A 35 -12.86 -11.02 2.79
C PRO A 35 -11.53 -11.53 3.36
N PHE A 36 -11.56 -12.63 4.12
CA PHE A 36 -10.39 -13.23 4.74
C PHE A 36 -9.81 -14.31 3.83
N VAL A 37 -9.01 -13.89 2.86
CA VAL A 37 -8.26 -14.77 1.97
C VAL A 37 -6.78 -14.37 1.96
N LEU A 38 -5.86 -15.32 1.85
CA LEU A 38 -4.41 -15.06 1.74
C LEU A 38 -4.06 -14.10 0.59
N LYS A 39 -4.90 -14.06 -0.46
CA LYS A 39 -4.77 -13.10 -1.56
C LYS A 39 -4.84 -11.64 -1.08
N ASN A 40 -5.74 -11.33 -0.14
CA ASN A 40 -5.91 -9.97 0.41
C ASN A 40 -4.71 -9.57 1.28
N VAL A 41 -4.13 -10.52 2.03
CA VAL A 41 -2.86 -10.32 2.76
C VAL A 41 -1.73 -9.92 1.79
N THR A 42 -1.67 -10.57 0.63
CA THR A 42 -0.67 -10.27 -0.40
C THR A 42 -0.93 -8.90 -1.06
N CYS A 43 -2.20 -8.54 -1.29
CA CYS A 43 -2.58 -7.21 -1.78
C CYS A 43 -2.15 -6.10 -0.80
N LEU A 44 -2.40 -6.27 0.51
CA LEU A 44 -1.95 -5.33 1.54
C LEU A 44 -0.42 -5.20 1.57
N ARG A 45 0.32 -6.30 1.43
CA ARG A 45 1.78 -6.26 1.31
C ARG A 45 2.24 -5.45 0.08
N LYS A 46 1.58 -5.66 -1.06
CA LYS A 46 1.87 -4.92 -2.31
C LYS A 46 1.57 -3.43 -2.18
N MET A 47 0.47 -3.07 -1.51
CA MET A 47 0.13 -1.67 -1.21
C MET A 47 1.18 -1.02 -0.29
N ALA A 48 1.61 -1.72 0.76
CA ALA A 48 2.66 -1.24 1.68
C ALA A 48 3.96 -0.93 0.92
N VAL A 49 4.44 -1.88 0.10
CA VAL A 49 5.66 -1.69 -0.70
C VAL A 49 5.50 -0.51 -1.68
N ALA A 50 4.36 -0.40 -2.36
CA ALA A 50 4.11 0.72 -3.26
C ALA A 50 4.09 2.08 -2.53
N SER A 51 3.46 2.16 -1.34
CA SER A 51 3.49 3.38 -0.54
C SER A 51 4.90 3.73 -0.04
N MET A 52 5.71 2.73 0.34
CA MET A 52 7.10 2.94 0.71
C MET A 52 7.93 3.44 -0.47
N LEU A 53 7.72 2.91 -1.67
CA LEU A 53 8.38 3.38 -2.89
C LEU A 53 8.08 4.86 -3.17
N ILE A 54 6.82 5.28 -3.02
CA ILE A 54 6.43 6.69 -3.19
C ILE A 54 7.17 7.56 -2.16
N SER A 55 7.19 7.15 -0.89
CA SER A 55 7.94 7.86 0.16
C SER A 55 9.42 8.01 -0.18
N ILE A 56 10.09 6.94 -0.65
CA ILE A 56 11.50 6.96 -1.05
C ILE A 56 11.72 7.92 -2.23
N ILE A 57 10.87 7.87 -3.26
CA ILE A 57 10.95 8.78 -4.42
C ILE A 57 10.87 10.24 -3.97
N PHE A 58 9.91 10.58 -3.09
CA PHE A 58 9.76 11.94 -2.58
C PHE A 58 10.87 12.35 -1.62
N CYS A 59 11.45 11.40 -0.88
CA CYS A 59 12.61 11.61 -0.01
C CYS A 59 13.85 11.97 -0.83
N ILE A 60 14.16 11.19 -1.88
CA ILE A 60 15.26 11.50 -2.81
C ILE A 60 15.04 12.88 -3.45
N LYS A 61 13.82 13.16 -3.92
CA LYS A 61 13.46 14.48 -4.47
C LYS A 61 13.69 15.61 -3.44
N SER A 62 13.38 15.37 -2.17
CA SER A 62 13.50 16.37 -1.10
C SER A 62 14.95 16.72 -0.76
N LEU A 63 15.92 15.84 -1.06
CA LEU A 63 17.34 16.10 -0.84
C LEU A 63 17.89 17.19 -1.79
N PHE A 64 17.36 17.25 -3.01
CA PHE A 64 17.75 18.27 -4.00
C PHE A 64 16.91 19.54 -3.89
N TRP A 65 15.59 19.40 -3.71
CA TRP A 65 14.64 20.51 -3.65
C TRP A 65 13.68 20.33 -2.47
N PHE A 66 14.03 20.95 -1.34
CA PHE A 66 13.26 20.85 -0.11
C PHE A 66 12.03 21.77 -0.15
N THR A 67 10.85 21.19 0.11
CA THR A 67 9.61 21.95 0.28
C THR A 67 8.77 21.32 1.39
N ILE A 68 8.06 22.14 2.16
CA ILE A 68 7.22 21.68 3.29
C ILE A 68 6.19 20.66 2.82
N SER A 69 5.54 20.90 1.67
CA SER A 69 4.57 19.97 1.08
C SER A 69 5.14 18.56 0.86
N THR A 70 6.42 18.46 0.52
CA THR A 70 7.03 17.16 0.24
C THR A 70 7.34 16.35 1.50
N VAL A 71 7.61 17.03 2.61
CA VAL A 71 7.72 16.38 3.93
C VAL A 71 6.38 15.79 4.35
N VAL A 72 5.28 16.54 4.14
CA VAL A 72 3.93 16.06 4.44
C VAL A 72 3.58 14.82 3.61
N ILE A 73 3.89 14.82 2.31
CA ILE A 73 3.66 13.67 1.43
C ILE A 73 4.44 12.44 1.93
N ILE A 74 5.73 12.59 2.25
CA ILE A 74 6.56 11.50 2.77
C ILE A 74 5.92 10.93 4.04
N LEU A 75 5.54 11.78 4.99
CA LEU A 75 4.94 11.36 6.26
C LEU A 75 3.65 10.54 6.03
N ILE A 76 2.74 11.04 5.19
CA ILE A 76 1.48 10.35 4.88
C ILE A 76 1.74 8.96 4.29
N PHE A 77 2.68 8.85 3.34
CA PHE A 77 2.97 7.57 2.71
C PHE A 77 3.72 6.59 3.61
N VAL A 78 4.54 7.06 4.56
CA VAL A 78 5.15 6.21 5.59
C VAL A 78 4.08 5.66 6.52
N ILE A 79 3.16 6.52 6.99
CA ILE A 79 2.05 6.08 7.85
C ILE A 79 1.17 5.09 7.10
N ALA A 80 0.86 5.35 5.82
CA ALA A 80 0.09 4.42 4.99
C ALA A 80 0.80 3.07 4.81
N CYS A 81 2.13 3.06 4.66
CA CYS A 81 2.93 1.84 4.59
C CYS A 81 2.80 1.01 5.88
N LEU A 82 3.04 1.65 7.03
CA LEU A 82 2.92 1.00 8.33
C LEU A 82 1.51 0.46 8.55
N PHE A 83 0.50 1.24 8.22
CA PHE A 83 -0.90 0.85 8.31
C PHE A 83 -1.24 -0.36 7.42
N CYS A 84 -0.73 -0.40 6.19
CA CYS A 84 -0.92 -1.57 5.32
C CYS A 84 -0.21 -2.82 5.86
N LEU A 85 0.96 -2.66 6.51
CA LEU A 85 1.67 -3.76 7.14
C LEU A 85 0.94 -4.30 8.38
N THR A 86 0.43 -3.43 9.25
CA THR A 86 -0.34 -3.86 10.42
C THR A 86 -1.63 -4.56 10.00
N LEU A 87 -2.35 -4.01 9.01
CA LEU A 87 -3.53 -4.67 8.45
C LEU A 87 -3.19 -6.01 7.81
N LYS A 88 -2.06 -6.13 7.10
CA LYS A 88 -1.61 -7.42 6.53
C LYS A 88 -1.48 -8.47 7.63
N ASP A 89 -0.89 -8.12 8.77
CA ASP A 89 -0.69 -9.05 9.88
C ASP A 89 -2.02 -9.42 10.56
N LEU A 90 -2.90 -8.45 10.77
CA LEU A 90 -4.25 -8.70 11.28
C LEU A 90 -5.06 -9.62 10.35
N PHE A 91 -5.02 -9.38 9.04
CA PHE A 91 -5.70 -10.24 8.07
C PHE A 91 -5.09 -11.63 8.01
N LYS A 92 -3.76 -11.77 8.14
CA LYS A 92 -3.10 -13.07 8.17
C LYS A 92 -3.58 -13.90 9.36
N GLN A 93 -3.68 -13.28 10.53
CA GLN A 93 -4.18 -13.93 11.74
C GLN A 93 -5.66 -14.29 11.60
N ALA A 94 -6.48 -13.41 11.04
CA ALA A 94 -7.90 -13.66 10.81
C ALA A 94 -8.15 -14.82 9.82
N VAL A 95 -7.33 -14.94 8.77
CA VAL A 95 -7.38 -16.09 7.85
C VAL A 95 -7.00 -17.38 8.59
N TYR A 96 -5.94 -17.36 9.38
CA TYR A 96 -5.51 -18.53 10.16
C TYR A 96 -6.60 -19.03 11.11
N TYR A 97 -7.25 -18.15 11.86
CA TYR A 97 -8.37 -18.54 12.74
C TYR A 97 -9.57 -19.08 11.98
N LYS A 98 -9.84 -18.57 10.77
CA LYS A 98 -10.91 -19.09 9.92
C LYS A 98 -10.58 -20.49 9.42
N ASP A 99 -9.36 -20.71 8.95
CA ASP A 99 -8.89 -22.02 8.45
C ASP A 99 -8.89 -23.08 9.56
N GLU A 100 -8.47 -22.72 10.79
CA GLU A 100 -8.53 -23.64 11.93
C GLU A 100 -9.97 -24.03 12.27
N ASN A 101 -10.90 -23.07 12.27
CA ASN A 101 -12.30 -23.36 12.57
C ASN A 101 -12.95 -24.24 11.50
N ASP A 102 -12.65 -24.01 10.21
CA ASP A 102 -13.15 -24.81 9.09
C ASP A 102 -12.63 -26.27 9.09
N LEU A 103 -11.49 -26.56 9.75
CA LEU A 103 -10.91 -27.91 9.87
C LEU A 103 -11.49 -28.75 11.02
N THR A 104 -12.19 -28.12 11.96
CA THR A 104 -12.74 -28.80 13.16
C THR A 104 -14.21 -29.19 13.07
N VAL A 105 -14.91 -28.78 12.01
CA VAL A 105 -16.34 -29.10 11.78
C VAL A 105 -16.49 -30.35 10.92
#